data_AF-A0A946PJY0-F1
#
_entry.id   AF-A0A946PJY0-F1
#
_cell.length_a   1.000
_cell.length_b   1.000
_cell.length_c   1.000
_cell.angle_alpha   90.00
_cell.angle_beta   90.00
_cell.angle_gamma   90.00
#
_symmetry.space_group_name_H-M   'P 1'
#
loop_
_entity.id
_entity.type
_entity.pdbx_description
1 polymer ?
#
loop_
_entity_poly.entity_id
_entity_poly.type
_entity_poly.pdbx_seq_one_letter_code
_entity_poly.pdbx_strand_id
1 'polypeptide(L)'
;MKKLLLPLALFITISVLSQGITTSKITSINTLERNSKKIFFFKQANNNNTSFLLKAMNESSKDFTKCKWITSLTHSELSLFVNKLDLLENGVDFDCSSFRINYRKNKVVINIHDTKCTSEHKTFYFQESCNRKLTFSLRADQISILIKDLQKSLEQEQLVVK
;
A
#
# COMPACT_ATOMS: atom_id res chain seq x y z
N MET A 1 44.64 -12.39 48.99
CA MET A 1 43.26 -11.89 49.14
C MET A 1 42.86 -11.09 47.90
N LYS A 2 41.66 -11.36 47.38
CA LYS A 2 40.87 -10.51 46.47
C LYS A 2 41.49 -10.17 45.10
N LYS A 3 41.57 -11.17 44.21
CA LYS A 3 41.35 -10.94 42.77
C LYS A 3 40.07 -11.68 42.40
N LEU A 4 39.00 -10.94 42.15
CA LEU A 4 37.92 -11.22 41.19
C LEU A 4 36.77 -10.24 41.50
N LEU A 5 36.94 -8.99 41.06
CA LEU A 5 35.81 -8.10 40.84
C LEU A 5 35.71 -7.91 39.34
N LEU A 6 35.11 -8.87 38.62
CA LEU A 6 34.48 -8.64 37.33
C LEU A 6 33.75 -9.92 36.87
N PRO A 7 32.51 -10.14 37.36
CA PRO A 7 31.50 -10.66 36.46
C PRO A 7 30.21 -9.86 36.64
N LEU A 8 30.26 -8.55 36.42
CA LEU A 8 29.05 -7.71 36.39
C LEU A 8 28.94 -6.86 35.11
N ALA A 9 29.80 -7.11 34.12
CA ALA A 9 29.77 -6.42 32.84
C ALA A 9 29.11 -7.25 31.71
N LEU A 10 28.70 -8.49 31.97
CA LEU A 10 28.16 -9.38 30.92
C LEU A 10 26.63 -9.37 30.78
N PHE A 11 25.90 -8.57 31.57
CA PHE A 11 24.44 -8.54 31.53
C PHE A 11 23.82 -7.20 31.07
N ILE A 12 24.62 -6.24 30.57
CA ILE A 12 24.07 -4.94 30.11
C ILE A 12 23.67 -4.95 28.62
N THR A 13 23.92 -6.02 27.85
CA THR A 13 23.40 -6.10 26.47
C THR A 13 21.98 -6.68 26.41
N ILE A 14 21.15 -6.38 27.42
CA ILE A 14 19.72 -6.66 27.36
C ILE A 14 19.10 -5.58 26.47
N SER A 15 18.54 -6.02 25.35
CA SER A 15 17.61 -5.27 24.50
C SER A 15 18.23 -4.16 23.65
N VAL A 16 19.00 -4.54 22.63
CA VAL A 16 18.86 -3.81 21.36
C VAL A 16 17.42 -4.09 20.92
N LEU A 17 16.53 -3.16 21.26
CA LEU A 17 15.14 -3.15 20.83
C LEU A 17 15.12 -3.52 19.35
N SER A 18 14.50 -4.64 19.03
CA SER A 18 14.07 -4.93 17.67
C SER A 18 13.25 -3.73 17.23
N GLN A 19 13.84 -2.84 16.42
CA GLN A 19 13.15 -1.73 15.76
C GLN A 19 12.34 -2.32 14.61
N GLY A 20 11.45 -3.25 14.96
CA GLY A 20 10.69 -4.06 14.02
C GLY A 20 9.59 -3.23 13.39
N ILE A 21 9.60 -3.14 12.06
CA ILE A 21 8.49 -2.55 11.32
C ILE A 21 7.26 -3.44 11.54
N THR A 22 6.28 -2.93 12.27
CA THR A 22 4.99 -3.60 12.45
C THR A 22 4.14 -3.32 11.22
N THR A 23 3.67 -4.37 10.53
CA THR A 23 2.78 -4.23 9.37
C THR A 23 1.41 -4.81 9.69
N SER A 24 0.37 -3.99 9.64
CA SER A 24 -1.02 -4.39 9.86
C SER A 24 -1.87 -4.14 8.61
N LYS A 25 -2.77 -5.06 8.28
CA LYS A 25 -3.66 -4.93 7.13
C LYS A 25 -4.79 -3.96 7.47
N ILE A 26 -5.02 -2.98 6.60
CA ILE A 26 -6.16 -2.05 6.69
C ILE A 26 -7.35 -2.67 5.98
N THR A 27 -7.21 -2.93 4.68
CA THR A 27 -8.30 -3.48 3.87
C THR A 27 -7.77 -4.23 2.65
N SER A 28 -8.66 -4.92 1.94
CA SER A 28 -8.36 -5.52 0.65
C SER A 28 -9.59 -5.56 -0.24
N ILE A 29 -9.37 -5.39 -1.53
CA ILE A 29 -10.44 -5.40 -2.52
C ILE A 29 -10.05 -6.19 -3.77
N ASN A 30 -11.01 -6.92 -4.32
CA ASN A 30 -10.85 -7.60 -5.61
C ASN A 30 -11.44 -6.73 -6.72
N THR A 31 -10.70 -6.52 -7.80
CA THR A 31 -11.18 -5.77 -8.96
C THR A 31 -11.97 -6.70 -9.88
N LEU A 32 -12.96 -6.14 -10.58
CA LEU A 32 -13.89 -6.89 -11.44
C LEU A 32 -13.58 -6.73 -12.93
N GLU A 33 -12.33 -6.43 -13.25
CA GLU A 33 -11.83 -6.30 -14.61
C GLU A 33 -11.33 -7.65 -15.15
N ARG A 34 -11.12 -7.76 -16.47
CA ARG A 34 -10.66 -9.00 -17.12
C ARG A 34 -9.34 -9.52 -16.52
N ASN A 35 -8.41 -8.60 -16.22
CA ASN A 35 -7.21 -8.89 -15.44
C ASN A 35 -7.46 -8.58 -13.96
N SER A 36 -8.30 -9.40 -13.31
CA SER A 36 -8.68 -9.19 -11.91
C SER A 36 -7.44 -9.14 -11.01
N LYS A 37 -7.45 -8.16 -10.10
CA LYS A 37 -6.38 -7.92 -9.14
C LYS A 37 -6.95 -7.94 -7.74
N LYS A 38 -6.18 -8.48 -6.81
CA LYS A 38 -6.39 -8.32 -5.39
C LYS A 38 -5.50 -7.20 -4.88
N ILE A 39 -6.11 -6.11 -4.46
CA ILE A 39 -5.45 -4.91 -3.93
C ILE A 39 -5.48 -4.99 -2.40
N PHE A 40 -4.37 -4.62 -1.76
CA PHE A 40 -4.21 -4.62 -0.33
C PHE A 40 -3.60 -3.30 0.13
N PHE A 41 -4.14 -2.77 1.22
CA PHE A 41 -3.59 -1.64 1.93
C PHE A 41 -3.14 -2.09 3.31
N PHE A 42 -1.92 -1.72 3.68
CA PHE A 42 -1.34 -1.98 5.00
C PHE A 42 -0.86 -0.69 5.62
N LYS A 43 -0.93 -0.62 6.95
CA LYS A 43 -0.21 0.35 7.77
C LYS A 43 1.14 -0.27 8.15
N GLN A 44 2.21 0.49 8.05
CA GLN A 44 3.54 0.14 8.53
C GLN A 44 3.93 1.15 9.60
N ALA A 45 4.22 0.67 10.80
CA ALA A 45 4.69 1.50 11.91
C ALA A 45 6.12 1.07 12.28
N ASN A 46 7.01 2.06 12.32
CA ASN A 46 8.29 1.99 13.02
C ASN A 46 8.23 2.99 14.19
N ASN A 47 9.09 2.84 15.21
CA ASN A 47 9.06 3.56 16.48
C ASN A 47 8.73 5.07 16.38
N ASN A 48 9.11 5.75 15.29
CA ASN A 48 8.82 7.18 15.08
C ASN A 48 8.06 7.51 13.79
N ASN A 49 7.82 6.54 12.89
CA ASN A 49 7.29 6.81 11.55
C ASN A 49 6.19 5.82 11.17
N THR A 50 5.06 6.35 10.72
CA THR A 50 4.04 5.58 10.01
C THR A 50 4.20 5.77 8.50
N SER A 51 4.12 4.69 7.76
CA SER A 51 3.89 4.70 6.32
C SER A 51 2.77 3.73 5.95
N PHE A 52 2.33 3.81 4.71
CA PHE A 52 1.31 2.93 4.17
C PHE A 52 1.89 2.14 3.01
N LEU A 53 1.49 0.88 2.89
CA LEU A 53 1.98 -0.01 1.86
C LEU A 53 0.81 -0.50 1.01
N LEU A 54 0.88 -0.22 -0.28
CA LEU A 54 -0.05 -0.73 -1.28
C LEU A 54 0.58 -1.93 -1.96
N LYS A 55 -0.10 -3.08 -1.90
CA LYS A 55 0.26 -4.28 -2.66
C LYS A 55 -0.87 -4.67 -3.58
N ALA A 56 -0.52 -5.18 -4.75
CA ALA A 56 -1.49 -5.77 -5.66
C ALA A 56 -0.93 -7.05 -6.28
N MET A 57 -1.81 -7.98 -6.64
CA MET A 57 -1.44 -9.13 -7.45
C MET A 57 -2.60 -9.55 -8.35
N ASN A 58 -2.29 -10.05 -9.54
CA ASN A 58 -3.23 -10.77 -10.40
C ASN A 58 -2.88 -12.25 -10.44
N GLU A 59 -3.78 -13.04 -11.00
CA GLU A 59 -3.54 -14.43 -11.35
C GLU A 59 -3.04 -14.55 -12.79
N SER A 60 -2.32 -15.63 -13.08
CA SER A 60 -1.97 -15.96 -14.46
C SER A 60 -3.22 -16.45 -15.21
N SER A 61 -3.34 -16.06 -16.47
CA SER A 61 -4.33 -16.59 -17.40
C SER A 61 -3.72 -16.74 -18.78
N LYS A 62 -4.53 -17.15 -19.78
CA LYS A 62 -4.09 -17.19 -21.19
C LYS A 62 -3.57 -15.84 -21.68
N ASP A 63 -4.13 -14.74 -21.17
CA ASP A 63 -3.85 -13.39 -21.66
C ASP A 63 -2.98 -12.56 -20.71
N PHE A 64 -2.80 -13.01 -19.46
CA PHE A 64 -2.09 -12.26 -18.43
C PHE A 64 -1.06 -13.11 -17.71
N THR A 65 0.16 -12.58 -17.58
CA THR A 65 1.16 -13.15 -16.66
C THR A 65 0.87 -12.70 -15.23
N LYS A 66 1.18 -13.56 -14.25
CA LYS A 66 1.14 -13.19 -12.83
C LYS A 66 2.18 -12.11 -12.48
N CYS A 67 1.68 -10.99 -12.03
CA CYS A 67 2.41 -9.82 -11.55
C CYS A 67 2.10 -9.56 -10.07
N LYS A 68 3.05 -8.94 -9.38
CA LYS A 68 2.93 -8.50 -7.99
C LYS A 68 3.46 -7.09 -7.86
N TRP A 69 2.58 -6.12 -7.61
CA TRP A 69 2.97 -4.73 -7.45
C TRP A 69 3.12 -4.37 -5.98
N ILE A 70 4.09 -3.52 -5.68
CA ILE A 70 4.30 -2.93 -4.36
C ILE A 70 4.68 -1.46 -4.51
N THR A 71 4.10 -0.61 -3.67
CA THR A 71 4.54 0.78 -3.48
C THR A 71 4.24 1.24 -2.06
N SER A 72 4.98 2.23 -1.58
CA SER A 72 4.75 2.87 -0.29
C SER A 72 4.10 4.23 -0.51
N LEU A 73 3.18 4.61 0.37
CA LEU A 73 2.52 5.90 0.42
C LEU A 73 2.81 6.53 1.77
N THR A 74 3.15 7.81 1.77
CA THR A 74 3.19 8.63 2.97
C THR A 74 1.77 8.89 3.49
N HIS A 75 1.66 9.39 4.73
CA HIS A 75 0.37 9.79 5.29
C HIS A 75 -0.32 10.86 4.44
N SER A 76 0.42 11.87 3.95
CA SER A 76 -0.14 12.93 3.10
C SER A 76 -0.64 12.39 1.76
N GLU A 77 0.08 11.47 1.13
CA GLU A 77 -0.34 10.84 -0.13
C GLU A 77 -1.59 9.98 0.05
N LEU A 78 -1.67 9.17 1.12
CA LEU A 78 -2.87 8.37 1.39
C LEU A 78 -4.07 9.27 1.74
N SER A 79 -3.84 10.33 2.53
CA SER A 79 -4.89 11.30 2.88
C SER A 79 -5.43 12.01 1.64
N LEU A 80 -4.53 12.44 0.74
CA LEU A 80 -4.92 13.05 -0.54
C LEU A 80 -5.68 12.06 -1.41
N PHE A 81 -5.22 10.80 -1.49
CA PHE A 81 -5.91 9.74 -2.23
C PHE A 81 -7.34 9.53 -1.73
N VAL A 82 -7.52 9.38 -0.42
CA VAL A 82 -8.83 9.20 0.21
C VAL A 82 -9.74 10.41 -0.01
N ASN A 83 -9.22 11.63 0.20
CA ASN A 83 -9.98 12.86 -0.03
C ASN A 83 -10.43 12.98 -1.50
N LYS A 84 -9.55 12.67 -2.44
CA LYS A 84 -9.90 12.72 -3.86
C LYS A 84 -10.87 11.64 -4.28
N LEU A 85 -10.84 10.46 -3.65
CA LEU A 85 -11.87 9.44 -3.84
C LEU A 85 -13.25 9.87 -3.29
N ASP A 86 -13.27 10.57 -2.15
CA ASP A 86 -14.50 11.04 -1.50
C ASP A 86 -15.20 12.17 -2.29
N LEU A 87 -14.41 13.04 -2.93
CA LEU A 87 -14.90 14.13 -3.77
C LEU A 87 -15.12 13.73 -5.24
N LEU A 88 -15.22 12.43 -5.56
CA LEU A 88 -15.35 11.98 -6.94
C LEU A 88 -16.74 12.26 -7.53
N GLU A 89 -16.75 13.03 -8.60
CA GLU A 89 -17.92 13.21 -9.47
C GLU A 89 -17.66 12.65 -10.86
N ASN A 90 -18.72 12.24 -11.56
CA ASN A 90 -18.60 11.65 -12.90
C ASN A 90 -18.02 12.70 -13.88
N GLY A 91 -16.99 12.32 -14.63
CA GLY A 91 -16.26 13.21 -15.53
C GLY A 91 -15.00 13.83 -14.91
N VAL A 92 -14.79 13.70 -13.60
CA VAL A 92 -13.58 14.21 -12.92
C VAL A 92 -12.36 13.36 -13.28
N ASP A 93 -11.26 14.06 -13.54
CA ASP A 93 -9.92 13.51 -13.72
C ASP A 93 -8.97 14.26 -12.79
N PHE A 94 -8.26 13.52 -11.95
CA PHE A 94 -7.28 14.07 -11.02
C PHE A 94 -5.96 13.33 -11.23
N ASP A 95 -4.88 14.07 -11.43
CA ASP A 95 -3.54 13.52 -11.61
C ASP A 95 -2.56 14.24 -10.68
N CYS A 96 -1.69 13.48 -10.02
CA CYS A 96 -0.60 13.99 -9.21
C CYS A 96 0.64 13.09 -9.40
N SER A 97 1.74 13.43 -8.74
CA SER A 97 2.99 12.66 -8.83
C SER A 97 2.84 11.19 -8.43
N SER A 98 1.94 10.87 -7.51
CA SER A 98 1.85 9.55 -6.90
C SER A 98 0.72 8.69 -7.50
N PHE A 99 -0.34 9.31 -8.02
CA PHE A 99 -1.46 8.59 -8.62
C PHE A 99 -2.31 9.47 -9.56
N ARG A 100 -3.13 8.81 -10.37
CA ARG A 100 -4.22 9.41 -11.14
C ARG A 100 -5.54 8.68 -10.89
N ILE A 101 -6.62 9.43 -10.73
CA ILE A 101 -7.98 8.92 -10.56
C ILE A 101 -8.87 9.53 -11.65
N ASN A 102 -9.62 8.69 -12.35
CA ASN A 102 -10.56 9.13 -13.37
C ASN A 102 -11.91 8.44 -13.15
N TYR A 103 -12.99 9.20 -13.08
CA TYR A 103 -14.34 8.63 -12.94
C TYR A 103 -15.12 8.78 -14.24
N ARG A 104 -15.35 7.66 -14.93
CA ARG A 104 -16.14 7.63 -16.18
C ARG A 104 -16.99 6.37 -16.25
N LYS A 105 -18.20 6.50 -16.80
CA LYS A 105 -19.11 5.37 -17.09
C LYS A 105 -19.36 4.47 -15.86
N ASN A 106 -19.60 5.09 -14.70
CA ASN A 106 -19.85 4.40 -13.43
C ASN A 106 -18.66 3.50 -12.96
N LYS A 107 -17.44 3.81 -13.40
CA LYS A 107 -16.21 3.13 -13.00
C LYS A 107 -15.13 4.15 -12.67
N VAL A 108 -14.50 3.96 -11.52
CA VAL A 108 -13.35 4.75 -11.09
C VAL A 108 -12.09 4.00 -11.49
N VAL A 109 -11.32 4.56 -12.41
CA VAL A 109 -10.03 4.04 -12.85
C VAL A 109 -8.94 4.70 -12.00
N ILE A 110 -8.14 3.87 -11.34
CA ILE A 110 -7.06 4.28 -10.46
C ILE A 110 -5.75 3.80 -11.07
N ASN A 111 -4.82 4.74 -11.20
CA ASN A 111 -3.46 4.53 -11.64
C ASN A 111 -2.53 4.91 -10.50
N ILE A 112 -1.75 3.96 -10.00
CA ILE A 112 -0.70 4.23 -9.02
C ILE A 112 0.62 4.29 -9.75
N HIS A 113 1.33 5.40 -9.59
CA HIS A 113 2.63 5.64 -10.22
C HIS A 113 3.75 4.99 -9.37
N ASP A 114 4.94 4.85 -9.96
CA ASP A 114 6.17 4.35 -9.30
C ASP A 114 6.04 3.04 -8.51
N THR A 115 5.19 2.14 -8.98
CA THR A 115 5.09 0.78 -8.44
C THR A 115 6.22 -0.12 -8.92
N LYS A 116 6.66 -1.03 -8.06
CA LYS A 116 7.64 -2.06 -8.40
C LYS A 116 6.93 -3.39 -8.60
N CYS A 117 7.18 -4.06 -9.73
CA CYS A 117 6.79 -5.45 -9.88
C CYS A 117 7.83 -6.36 -9.21
N THR A 118 7.38 -7.29 -8.37
CA THR A 118 8.22 -8.24 -7.62
C THR A 118 8.04 -9.68 -8.11
N SER A 119 7.32 -9.88 -9.21
CA SER A 119 7.24 -11.17 -9.88
C SER A 119 8.53 -11.43 -10.67
N GLU A 120 9.03 -12.67 -10.62
CA GLU A 120 10.15 -13.13 -11.43
C GLU A 120 9.68 -13.33 -12.89
N HIS A 121 9.75 -12.26 -13.68
CA HIS A 121 9.50 -12.34 -15.11
C HIS A 121 10.77 -12.75 -15.84
N LYS A 122 10.66 -13.63 -16.83
CA LYS A 122 11.77 -13.87 -17.78
C LYS A 122 12.03 -12.55 -18.51
N THR A 123 13.28 -12.09 -18.52
CA THR A 123 13.73 -10.76 -18.99
C THR A 123 13.29 -10.43 -20.42
N PHE A 124 13.05 -11.44 -21.26
CA PHE A 124 12.60 -11.29 -22.65
C PHE A 124 11.10 -10.95 -22.81
N TYR A 125 10.29 -11.07 -21.76
CA TYR A 125 8.85 -10.85 -21.78
C TYR A 125 8.42 -9.78 -20.77
N PHE A 126 9.10 -8.62 -20.79
CA PHE A 126 8.65 -7.45 -20.05
C PHE A 126 7.32 -6.98 -20.67
N GLN A 127 6.20 -7.50 -20.16
CA GLN A 127 4.86 -7.10 -20.60
C GLN A 127 4.54 -5.68 -20.12
N GLU A 128 3.70 -4.97 -20.88
CA GLU A 128 3.18 -3.64 -20.53
C GLU A 128 2.47 -3.60 -19.16
N SER A 129 1.96 -4.74 -18.69
CA SER A 129 1.41 -4.90 -17.33
C SER A 129 2.47 -4.87 -16.21
N CYS A 130 3.72 -5.19 -16.54
CA CYS A 130 4.88 -5.11 -15.65
C CYS A 130 5.57 -3.74 -15.70
N ASN A 131 5.07 -2.85 -16.57
CA ASN A 131 5.43 -1.45 -16.55
C ASN A 131 5.14 -0.89 -15.15
N ARG A 132 5.97 0.03 -14.65
CA ARG A 132 6.04 0.49 -13.24
C ARG A 132 4.76 1.17 -12.70
N LYS A 133 3.62 0.96 -13.34
CA LYS A 133 2.34 1.57 -13.07
C LYS A 133 1.30 0.48 -12.79
N LEU A 134 0.72 0.51 -11.60
CA LEU A 134 -0.41 -0.34 -11.26
C LEU A 134 -1.70 0.36 -11.71
N THR A 135 -2.47 -0.27 -12.59
CA THR A 135 -3.78 0.23 -13.03
C THR A 135 -4.87 -0.75 -12.63
N PHE A 136 -5.95 -0.24 -12.06
CA PHE A 136 -7.15 -1.01 -11.75
C PHE A 136 -8.40 -0.14 -11.75
N SER A 137 -9.56 -0.76 -11.93
CA SER A 137 -10.86 -0.08 -11.83
C SER A 137 -11.72 -0.64 -10.71
N LEU A 138 -12.44 0.25 -10.03
CA LEU A 138 -13.43 -0.08 -9.00
C LEU A 138 -14.80 0.52 -9.35
N ARG A 139 -15.85 -0.15 -8.89
CA ARG A 139 -17.22 0.36 -8.93
C ARG A 139 -17.48 1.34 -7.78
N ALA A 140 -18.54 2.13 -7.86
CA ALA A 140 -18.90 3.08 -6.82
C ALA A 140 -19.10 2.43 -5.43
N ASP A 141 -19.77 1.27 -5.37
CA ASP A 141 -19.97 0.50 -4.13
C ASP A 141 -18.64 0.08 -3.48
N GLN A 142 -17.69 -0.33 -4.31
CA GLN A 142 -16.34 -0.70 -3.91
C GLN A 142 -15.54 0.50 -3.38
N ILE A 143 -15.72 1.68 -3.97
CA ILE A 143 -15.06 2.92 -3.55
C ILE A 143 -15.56 3.36 -2.17
N SER A 144 -16.87 3.34 -1.92
CA SER A 144 -17.42 3.74 -0.61
C SER A 144 -16.88 2.89 0.54
N ILE A 145 -16.75 1.58 0.34
CA ILE A 145 -16.17 0.67 1.34
C ILE A 145 -14.67 0.99 1.54
N LEU A 146 -13.93 1.18 0.44
CA LEU A 146 -12.51 1.48 0.48
C LEU A 146 -12.22 2.80 1.23
N ILE A 147 -12.97 3.87 0.94
CA ILE A 147 -12.83 5.17 1.61
C ILE A 147 -13.02 5.01 3.11
N LYS A 148 -14.11 4.35 3.52
CA LYS A 148 -14.44 4.15 4.95
C LYS A 148 -13.32 3.44 5.71
N ASP A 149 -12.79 2.35 5.15
CA ASP A 149 -11.72 1.58 5.79
C ASP A 149 -10.41 2.39 5.89
N LEU A 150 -10.06 3.13 4.84
CA LEU A 150 -8.84 3.95 4.80
C LEU A 150 -8.94 5.17 5.73
N GLN A 151 -10.08 5.88 5.74
CA GLN A 151 -10.34 7.01 6.63
C GLN A 151 -10.19 6.59 8.10
N LYS A 152 -10.82 5.47 8.48
CA LYS A 152 -10.70 4.94 9.84
C LYS A 152 -9.24 4.68 10.24
N SER A 153 -8.42 4.19 9.32
CA SER A 153 -7.00 3.95 9.58
C SER A 153 -6.19 5.25 9.73
N LEU A 154 -6.56 6.32 9.02
CA LEU A 154 -5.92 7.63 9.13
C LEU A 154 -6.30 8.33 10.44
N GLU A 155 -7.57 8.27 10.86
CA GLU A 155 -8.06 8.85 12.12
C GLU A 155 -7.44 8.21 13.36
N GLN A 156 -7.27 6.88 13.35
CA GLN A 156 -6.63 6.15 14.45
C GLN A 156 -5.17 6.55 14.66
N GLU A 157 -4.51 7.17 13.68
CA GLU A 157 -3.17 7.71 13.85
C GLU A 157 -3.16 9.03 14.62
N GLN A 158 -4.12 9.92 14.34
CA GLN A 158 -4.23 11.22 15.00
C GLN A 158 -4.49 11.11 16.51
N LEU A 159 -5.13 10.02 16.95
CA LEU A 159 -5.42 9.76 18.36
C LEU A 159 -4.22 9.22 19.17
N VAL A 160 -3.18 8.70 18.51
CA VAL A 160 -1.98 8.14 19.18
C VAL A 160 -0.89 9.21 19.38
N VAL A 161 -1.00 10.35 18.70
CA VAL A 161 -0.03 11.46 18.76
C VAL A 161 -0.44 12.56 19.77
N LYS A 162 -1.59 12.42 20.44
CA LYS A 162 -2.01 13.29 21.56
C LYS A 162 -1.61 12.69 22.90
#